data_AF-A0AB36FH26-F1
#
_entry.id   AF-A0AB36FH26-F1
#
_cell.length_a   1.000
_cell.length_b   1.000
_cell.length_c   1.000
_cell.angle_alpha   90.00
_cell.angle_beta   90.00
_cell.angle_gamma   90.00
#
_symmetry.space_group_name_H-M   'P 1'
#
loop_
_entity.id
_entity.type
_entity.pdbx_description
1 polymer ?
#
loop_
_entity_poly.entity_id
_entity_poly.type
_entity_poly.pdbx_seq_one_letter_code
_entity_poly.pdbx_strand_id
1 'polypeptide(L)' 'MLTVIAEIRTRPGQHHRQAVLDQFVKIIPTVLKEEGCHGYAPMVDAATDASFQATAPDSIIMVEQWETVAHLEAHLQTP' A
#
# COMPACT_ATOMS: atom_id res chain seq x y z
N MET A 1 16.86 -5.51 6.24
CA MET A 1 15.71 -4.60 6.22
C MET A 1 15.59 -3.99 4.83
N LEU A 2 14.38 -4.00 4.27
CA LEU A 2 14.04 -3.49 2.95
C LEU A 2 12.78 -2.63 3.04
N THR A 3 12.73 -1.58 2.24
CA THR A 3 11.53 -0.79 2.00
C THR A 3 10.92 -1.21 0.68
N VAL A 4 9.65 -1.60 0.69
CA VAL A 4 8.90 -1.93 -0.53
C VAL A 4 8.05 -0.71 -0.88
N ILE A 5 8.13 -0.29 -2.14
CA ILE A 5 7.24 0.71 -2.73
C ILE A 5 6.52 0.02 -3.89
N ALA A 6 5.24 -0.27 -3.71
CA ALA A 6 4.43 -0.92 -4.74
C ALA A 6 3.33 0.02 -5.21
N GLU A 7 3.32 0.33 -6.50
CA GLU A 7 2.19 1.00 -7.13
C GLU A 7 1.12 -0.03 -7.50
N ILE A 8 -0.08 0.14 -6.93
CA ILE A 8 -1.27 -0.61 -7.30
C ILE A 8 -2.12 0.29 -8.18
N ARG A 9 -2.11 0.02 -9.48
CA ARG A 9 -2.97 0.70 -10.44
C ARG A 9 -4.34 0.02 -10.49
N THR A 10 -5.36 0.77 -10.08
CA THR A 10 -6.75 0.31 -10.07
C THR A 10 -7.43 0.57 -11.42
N ARG A 11 -8.61 -0.02 -11.61
CA ARG A 11 -9.46 0.30 -12.78
C ARG A 11 -9.90 1.76 -12.70
N PRO A 12 -10.06 2.47 -13.84
CA PRO A 12 -10.46 3.86 -13.84
C PRO A 12 -11.77 4.11 -13.08
N GLY A 13 -11.77 5.09 -12.18
CA GLY A 13 -12.95 5.53 -11.44
C GLY A 13 -12.78 5.37 -9.93
N GLN A 14 -13.11 6.42 -9.18
CA GLN A 14 -12.79 6.54 -7.75
C GLN A 14 -13.33 5.38 -6.88
N HIS A 15 -14.48 4.81 -7.24
CA HIS A 15 -15.07 3.71 -6.48
C HIS A 15 -14.25 2.41 -6.56
N HIS A 16 -13.50 2.17 -7.65
CA HIS A 16 -12.59 1.02 -7.73
C HIS A 16 -11.40 1.20 -6.79
N ARG A 17 -10.80 2.40 -6.77
CA ARG A 17 -9.74 2.73 -5.80
C ARG A 17 -10.25 2.62 -4.37
N GLN A 18 -11.43 3.17 -4.09
CA GLN A 18 -12.03 3.09 -2.75
C GLN A 18 -12.28 1.64 -2.33
N ALA A 19 -12.78 0.79 -3.23
CA ALA A 19 -13.01 -0.62 -2.93
C ALA A 19 -11.72 -1.36 -2.54
N VAL A 20 -10.57 -1.02 -3.15
CA VAL A 20 -9.26 -1.58 -2.77
C VAL A 20 -8.81 -1.05 -1.41
N LEU A 21 -8.92 0.27 -1.16
CA LEU A 21 -8.61 0.86 0.14
C LEU A 21 -9.46 0.27 1.28
N ASP A 22 -10.74 0.00 1.03
CA ASP A 22 -11.64 -0.63 1.99
C ASP A 22 -11.21 -2.06 2.34
N GLN A 23 -10.54 -2.79 1.42
CA GLN A 23 -9.93 -4.08 1.77
C GLN A 23 -8.66 -3.88 2.61
N PHE A 24 -7.82 -2.90 2.27
CA PHE A 24 -6.62 -2.59 3.05
C PHE A 24 -6.95 -2.26 4.50
N VAL A 25 -7.99 -1.45 4.76
CA VAL A 25 -8.45 -1.14 6.12
C VAL A 25 -8.68 -2.39 6.97
N LYS A 26 -9.15 -3.48 6.37
CA LYS A 26 -9.41 -4.74 7.07
C LYS A 26 -8.14 -5.50 7.41
N ILE A 27 -7.13 -5.47 6.53
CA ILE A 27 -5.94 -6.31 6.66
C ILE A 27 -4.77 -5.60 7.34
N ILE A 28 -4.67 -4.26 7.28
CA ILE A 28 -3.55 -3.50 7.89
C ILE A 28 -3.27 -3.91 9.35
N PRO A 29 -4.27 -4.01 10.26
CA PRO A 29 -3.99 -4.40 11.64
C PRO A 29 -3.45 -5.82 11.80
N THR A 30 -3.72 -6.70 10.84
CA THR A 30 -3.19 -8.06 10.78
C THR A 30 -1.77 -8.04 10.22
N VAL A 31 -1.55 -7.36 9.09
CA VAL A 31 -0.24 -7.31 8.42
C VAL A 31 0.82 -6.66 9.30
N LEU A 32 0.47 -5.59 10.03
CA LEU A 32 1.39 -4.94 10.97
C LEU A 32 1.84 -5.83 12.14
N LYS A 33 1.19 -7.00 12.34
CA LYS A 33 1.58 -7.99 13.35
C LYS A 33 2.32 -9.18 12.75
N GLU A 34 2.49 -9.22 11.44
CA GLU A 34 3.26 -10.26 10.78
C GLU A 34 4.74 -10.18 11.18
N GLU A 35 5.38 -11.35 11.23
CA GLU A 35 6.80 -11.45 11.57
C GLU A 35 7.65 -10.68 10.54
N GLY A 36 8.55 -9.83 11.05
CA GLY A 36 9.41 -8.99 10.21
C GLY A 36 8.70 -7.80 9.56
N CYS A 37 7.42 -7.53 9.83
CA CYS A 37 6.74 -6.31 9.39
C CYS A 37 7.06 -5.14 10.32
N HIS A 38 7.57 -4.04 9.77
CA HIS A 38 7.87 -2.80 10.49
C HIS A 38 7.11 -1.58 9.96
N GLY A 39 6.27 -1.77 8.95
CA GLY A 39 5.41 -0.75 8.39
C GLY A 39 4.65 -1.29 7.20
N TYR A 40 3.38 -0.93 7.07
CA TYR A 40 2.51 -1.35 5.98
C TYR A 40 1.42 -0.30 5.79
N ALA A 41 1.59 0.59 4.81
CA ALA A 41 0.74 1.76 4.65
C ALA A 41 0.34 2.00 3.18
N PRO A 42 -0.96 1.93 2.84
CA PRO A 42 -1.46 2.43 1.56
C PRO A 42 -1.54 3.95 1.58
N MET A 43 -0.93 4.58 0.59
CA MET A 43 -0.90 6.03 0.39
C MET A 43 -1.65 6.40 -0.90
N VAL A 44 -2.28 7.58 -0.88
CA VAL A 44 -2.92 8.20 -2.05
C VAL A 44 -2.46 9.64 -2.16
N ASP A 45 -2.57 10.22 -3.35
CA ASP A 45 -2.26 11.63 -3.55
C ASP A 45 -3.19 12.51 -2.71
N ALA A 46 -2.60 13.45 -1.98
CA ALA A 46 -3.33 14.57 -1.40
C ALA A 46 -3.67 15.58 -2.52
N ALA A 47 -4.88 16.13 -2.50
CA ALA A 47 -5.21 17.26 -3.35
C ALA A 47 -4.50 18.52 -2.81
N THR A 48 -3.54 19.05 -3.57
CA THR A 48 -2.84 20.30 -3.24
C THR A 48 -2.75 21.20 -4.47
N ASP A 49 -2.51 22.49 -4.24
CA ASP A 49 -2.28 23.48 -5.30
C ASP A 49 -0.78 23.58 -5.71
N ALA A 50 0.06 22.64 -5.26
CA ALA A 50 1.48 22.67 -5.55
C ALA A 50 1.74 22.37 -7.03
N SER A 51 2.28 23.36 -7.77
CA SER A 51 2.50 23.26 -9.22
C SER A 51 3.47 22.15 -9.65
N PHE A 52 4.26 21.63 -8.72
CA PHE A 52 5.21 20.53 -8.96
C PHE A 52 4.65 19.15 -8.63
N GLN A 53 3.45 19.05 -8.05
CA GLN A 53 2.86 17.77 -7.68
C GLN A 53 2.30 17.04 -8.92
N ALA A 54 2.80 15.85 -9.17
CA ALA A 54 2.14 14.89 -10.06
C ALA A 54 1.13 14.06 -9.26
N THR A 55 -0.02 13.75 -9.86
CA THR A 55 -1.06 12.92 -9.25
C THR A 55 -1.48 11.79 -10.19
N ALA A 56 -1.79 10.63 -9.63
CA ALA A 56 -2.33 9.46 -10.31
C ALA A 56 -3.62 9.01 -9.59
N PRO A 57 -4.81 9.52 -9.99
CA PRO A 57 -6.05 9.34 -9.23
C PRO A 57 -6.50 7.88 -9.13
N ASP A 58 -6.06 7.01 -10.04
CA ASP A 58 -6.37 5.58 -10.05
C ASP A 58 -5.25 4.72 -9.43
N SER A 59 -4.26 5.32 -8.76
CA SER A 59 -3.14 4.61 -8.12
C SER A 59 -3.22 4.66 -6.59
N ILE A 60 -2.72 3.59 -5.95
CA ILE A 60 -2.41 3.51 -4.52
C ILE A 60 -0.93 3.16 -4.43
N ILE A 61 -0.18 3.89 -3.61
CA ILE A 61 1.23 3.61 -3.36
C ILE A 61 1.36 2.93 -2.00
N MET A 62 1.74 1.65 -1.99
CA MET A 62 2.12 0.98 -0.76
C MET A 62 3.51 1.42 -0.35
N VAL A 63 3.67 1.79 0.92
CA VAL A 63 4.98 1.99 1.55
C VAL A 63 5.08 1.01 2.70
N GLU A 64 6.00 0.06 2.58
CA GLU A 64 6.13 -1.06 3.52
C GLU A 64 7.57 -1.21 3.97
N GLN A 65 7.76 -1.77 5.16
CA GLN A 65 9.08 -2.06 5.71
C GLN A 65 9.11 -3.51 6.19
N TRP A 66 10.03 -4.28 5.63
CA TRP A 66 10.19 -5.70 5.91
C TRP A 66 11.62 -6.00 6.37
N GLU A 67 11.78 -6.90 7.32
CA GLU A 67 13.10 -7.23 7.85
C GLU A 67 13.97 -7.96 6.81
N THR A 68 13.39 -8.90 6.06
CA THR A 68 14.08 -9.67 5.02
C THR A 68 13.17 -9.94 3.82
N VAL A 69 13.75 -10.39 2.70
CA VAL A 69 12.97 -10.85 1.53
C VAL A 69 12.12 -12.07 1.88
N ALA A 70 12.62 -12.98 2.74
CA ALA A 70 11.85 -14.15 3.16
C ALA A 70 10.58 -13.77 3.95
N HIS A 71 10.63 -12.72 4.78
CA HIS A 71 9.43 -12.19 5.46
C HIS A 71 8.42 -11.61 4.46
N LEU A 72 8.89 -10.86 3.45
CA LEU A 72 8.04 -10.36 2.38
C LEU A 72 7.42 -11.49 1.54
N GLU A 73 8.19 -12.54 1.23
CA GLU A 73 7.67 -13.71 0.51
C GLU A 73 6.63 -14.46 1.35
N ALA A 74 6.85 -14.60 2.66
CA ALA A 74 5.89 -15.20 3.58
C ALA A 74 4.59 -14.37 3.67
N HIS A 75 4.69 -13.05 3.73
CA HIS A 75 3.54 -12.13 3.69
C HIS A 75 2.62 -12.42 2.49
N LEU A 76 3.20 -12.60 1.30
CA LEU A 76 2.43 -12.88 0.07
C LEU A 76 1.71 -14.24 0.06
N GLN A 77 2.01 -15.13 1.00
CA GLN A 77 1.36 -16.44 1.14
C GLN A 77 0.32 -16.48 2.27
N THR A 78 0.12 -15.38 3.00
CA THR A 78 -0.89 -15.28 4.04
C THR A 78 -2.32 -15.32 3.43
N PRO A 79 -3.31 -15.90 4.13
CA PRO A 79 -4.66 -16.13 3.60
C PRO A 79 -5.53 -14.86 3.50
#